data_AF-A0AAD7S016-F1
#
_entry.id   AF-A0AAD7S016-F1
#
_cell.length_a   1.000
_cell.length_b   1.000
_cell.length_c   1.000
_cell.angle_alpha   90.00
_cell.angle_beta   90.00
_cell.angle_gamma   90.00
#
_symmetry.space_group_name_H-M   'P 1'
#
loop_
_entity.id
_entity.type
_entity.pdbx_description
1 polymer ?
#
loop_
_entity_poly.entity_id
_entity_poly.type
_entity_poly.pdbx_seq_one_letter_code
_entity_poly.pdbx_strand_id
1 'polypeptide(L)'
;MHVHHYKIKEAIVQESRRRRGELSYRGKPVAIFEDYCPEVVEQRTVYREVMSALYQRGFKPSLLYPARLRITTRDGGRKYFASVEDAKAFLATQPNNP
;
A
#
# COMPACT_ATOMS: atom_id res chain seq x y z
N MET A 1 8.21 0.04 16.25
CA MET A 1 7.56 1.10 17.05
C MET A 1 6.29 0.56 17.72
N HIS A 2 6.23 0.49 19.05
CA HIS A 2 5.02 0.09 19.76
C HIS A 2 4.18 1.35 20.07
N VAL A 3 2.95 1.40 19.55
CA VAL A 3 1.97 2.46 19.83
C VAL A 3 0.75 1.79 20.44
N HIS A 4 0.32 2.23 21.62
CA HIS A 4 -0.78 1.60 22.36
C HIS A 4 -2.13 1.67 21.63
N HIS A 5 -2.34 2.72 20.83
CA HIS A 5 -3.58 2.89 20.07
C HIS A 5 -3.38 2.55 18.58
N TYR A 6 -4.06 1.48 18.13
CA TYR A 6 -3.96 1.03 16.74
C TYR A 6 -4.31 2.13 15.73
N LYS A 7 -5.33 2.96 16.02
CA LYS A 7 -5.75 4.06 15.12
C LYS A 7 -4.65 5.10 14.92
N ILE A 8 -3.89 5.39 15.98
CA ILE A 8 -2.77 6.34 15.92
C ILE A 8 -1.65 5.74 15.08
N LYS A 9 -1.32 4.47 15.29
CA LYS A 9 -0.34 3.74 14.45
C LYS A 9 -0.73 3.80 12.97
N GLU A 10 -1.99 3.51 12.65
CA GLU A 10 -2.48 3.55 11.27
C GLU A 10 -2.41 4.95 10.67
N ALA A 11 -2.78 5.99 11.43
CA ALA A 11 -2.70 7.37 10.98
C ALA A 11 -1.25 7.81 10.69
N ILE A 12 -0.30 7.48 11.57
CA ILE A 12 1.13 7.78 11.37
C ILE A 12 1.65 7.10 10.11
N VAL A 13 1.34 5.82 9.91
CA VAL A 13 1.81 5.07 8.74
C VAL A 13 1.17 5.59 7.45
N GLN A 14 -0.13 5.93 7.48
CA GLN A 14 -0.82 6.53 6.33
C GLN A 14 -0.20 7.87 5.96
N GLU A 15 0.04 8.75 6.93
CA GLU A 15 0.65 10.05 6.69
C GLU A 15 2.09 9.91 6.19
N SER A 16 2.86 8.96 6.74
CA SER A 16 4.21 8.68 6.26
C SER A 16 4.24 8.19 4.81
N ARG A 17 3.25 7.42 4.37
CA ARG A 17 3.12 6.98 2.98
C ARG A 17 2.74 8.13 2.05
N ARG A 18 1.90 9.07 2.52
CA ARG A 18 1.51 10.26 1.75
C ARG A 18 2.70 11.20 1.53
N ARG A 19 3.48 11.44 2.58
CA ARG A 19 4.67 12.32 2.56
C ARG A 19 5.95 11.57 2.23
N ARG A 20 5.86 10.46 1.49
CA ARG A 20 7.01 9.61 1.19
C ARG A 20 8.02 10.41 0.36
N GLY A 21 9.21 10.64 0.93
CA GLY A 21 10.27 11.46 0.30
C GLY A 21 10.35 12.89 0.82
N GLU A 22 9.31 13.38 1.51
CA GLU A 22 9.27 14.72 2.11
C GLU A 22 9.58 14.70 3.62
N LEU A 23 9.44 13.54 4.26
CA LEU A 23 9.75 13.36 5.66
C LEU A 23 11.26 13.51 5.90
N SER A 24 11.63 14.52 6.69
CA SER A 24 12.99 14.74 7.16
C SER A 24 13.03 14.97 8.67
N TYR A 25 14.08 14.47 9.31
CA TYR A 25 14.38 14.70 10.71
C TYR A 25 15.81 15.23 10.81
N ARG A 26 15.98 16.43 11.38
CA ARG A 26 17.29 17.10 11.48
C ARG A 26 18.02 17.19 10.13
N GLY A 27 17.28 17.50 9.06
CA GLY A 27 17.83 17.61 7.71
C GLY A 27 18.15 16.28 7.02
N LYS A 28 17.89 15.12 7.65
CA LYS A 28 18.07 13.80 7.04
C LYS A 28 16.73 13.21 6.63
N PRO A 29 16.59 12.63 5.42
CA PRO A 29 15.35 11.98 5.02
C PRO A 29 15.08 10.76 5.90
N VAL A 30 13.82 10.57 6.30
CA VAL A 30 13.39 9.44 7.13
C VAL A 30 12.18 8.77 6.51
N ALA A 31 12.11 7.45 6.61
CA ALA A 31 10.95 6.67 6.19
C ALA A 31 10.44 5.84 7.38
N ILE A 32 9.13 5.83 7.58
CA ILE A 32 8.48 5.05 8.64
C ILE A 32 7.82 3.85 7.99
N PHE A 33 8.18 2.66 8.46
CA PHE A 33 7.58 1.40 8.05
C PHE A 33 7.04 0.67 9.27
N GLU A 34 6.11 -0.24 9.05
CA GLU A 34 5.63 -1.12 10.10
C GLU A 34 6.58 -2.32 10.23
N ASP A 35 6.92 -2.69 11.47
CA ASP A 35 7.68 -3.89 11.77
C ASP A 35 6.77 -5.12 11.56
N TYR A 36 7.00 -5.87 10.48
CA TYR A 36 6.29 -7.11 10.18
C TYR A 36 7.21 -8.32 10.36
N CYS A 37 6.62 -9.47 10.71
CA CYS A 37 7.32 -10.74 10.68
C CYS A 37 7.81 -11.06 9.25
N PRO A 38 8.91 -11.80 9.09
CA PRO A 38 9.48 -12.12 7.78
C PRO A 38 8.47 -12.80 6.85
N GLU A 39 7.64 -13.70 7.35
CA GLU A 39 6.56 -14.34 6.59
C GLU A 39 5.56 -13.32 6.00
N VAL A 40 5.19 -12.30 6.77
CA VAL A 40 4.31 -11.22 6.30
C VAL A 40 5.05 -10.34 5.30
N VAL A 41 6.35 -10.09 5.49
CA VAL A 41 7.15 -9.34 4.51
C VAL A 41 7.18 -10.09 3.18
N GLU A 42 7.42 -11.39 3.17
CA GLU A 42 7.39 -12.23 1.97
C GLU A 42 6.03 -12.15 1.26
N GLN A 43 4.92 -12.36 1.99
CA GLN A 43 3.57 -12.21 1.42
C GLN A 43 3.37 -10.83 0.77
N ARG A 44 3.89 -9.76 1.38
CA ARG A 44 3.78 -8.39 0.86
C ARG A 44 4.65 -8.13 -0.36
N THR A 45 5.81 -8.79 -0.47
CA THR A 45 6.68 -8.62 -1.64
C THR A 45 6.02 -9.09 -2.93
N VAL A 46 5.19 -10.14 -2.88
CA VAL A 46 4.44 -10.62 -4.05
C VAL A 46 3.49 -9.55 -4.62
N TYR A 47 2.92 -8.70 -3.75
CA TYR A 47 2.07 -7.59 -4.17
C TYR A 47 2.83 -6.37 -4.71
N ARG A 48 4.16 -6.33 -4.60
CA ARG A 48 4.97 -5.16 -4.98
C ARG A 48 4.84 -4.83 -6.47
N GLU A 49 4.90 -5.85 -7.33
CA GLU A 49 4.77 -5.69 -8.79
C GLU A 49 3.39 -5.14 -9.16
N VAL A 50 2.33 -5.75 -8.63
CA VAL A 50 0.93 -5.35 -8.87
C VAL A 50 0.67 -3.94 -8.37
N MET A 51 1.19 -3.58 -7.18
CA MET A 51 1.07 -2.23 -6.65
C MET A 51 1.78 -1.21 -7.56
N SER A 52 2.95 -1.52 -8.10
CA SER A 52 3.64 -0.65 -9.05
C SER A 52 2.79 -0.39 -10.30
N ALA A 53 2.22 -1.44 -10.88
CA ALA A 53 1.32 -1.31 -12.03
C ALA A 53 0.05 -0.50 -11.71
N LEU A 54 -0.52 -0.68 -10.51
CA LEU A 54 -1.66 0.12 -10.04
C LEU A 54 -1.31 1.60 -9.88
N TYR A 55 -0.13 1.92 -9.36
CA TYR A 55 0.35 3.30 -9.24
C TYR A 55 0.52 3.95 -10.63
N GLN A 56 1.10 3.24 -11.60
CA GLN A 56 1.27 3.74 -12.97
C GLN A 56 -0.06 4.08 -13.65
N ARG A 57 -1.13 3.33 -13.34
CA ARG A 57 -2.48 3.60 -13.85
C ARG A 57 -3.25 4.67 -13.08
N GLY A 58 -2.62 5.28 -12.07
CA GLY A 58 -3.21 6.34 -11.25
C GLY A 58 -4.18 5.83 -10.18
N PHE A 59 -4.19 4.53 -9.88
CA PHE A 59 -4.93 4.01 -8.71
C PHE A 59 -4.13 4.28 -7.42
N LYS A 60 -4.84 4.31 -6.29
CA LYS A 60 -4.25 4.44 -4.96
C LYS A 60 -4.34 3.09 -4.22
N PRO A 61 -3.42 2.14 -4.47
CA PRO A 61 -3.39 0.88 -3.73
C PRO A 61 -2.99 1.12 -2.27
N SER A 62 -3.50 0.28 -1.39
CA SER A 62 -3.19 0.23 0.04
C SER A 62 -3.15 -1.23 0.47
N LEU A 63 -2.06 -1.66 1.09
CA LEU A 63 -1.96 -3.01 1.64
C LEU A 63 -2.35 -2.99 3.12
N LEU A 64 -3.38 -3.76 3.45
CA LEU A 64 -3.85 -4.00 4.82
C LEU A 64 -3.13 -5.20 5.41
N TYR A 65 -3.03 -5.24 6.74
CA TYR A 65 -2.47 -6.39 7.45
C TYR A 65 -3.33 -7.65 7.25
N PRO A 66 -2.73 -8.85 7.10
CA PRO A 66 -1.30 -9.11 6.89
C PRO A 66 -0.83 -8.73 5.47
N ALA A 67 -1.51 -9.19 4.42
CA ALA A 67 -1.21 -8.87 3.02
C ALA A 67 -2.50 -8.83 2.16
N ARG A 68 -3.44 -7.95 2.50
CA ARG A 68 -4.71 -7.79 1.76
C ARG A 68 -4.69 -6.51 0.94
N LEU A 69 -4.78 -6.62 -0.38
CA LEU A 69 -4.71 -5.45 -1.26
C LEU A 69 -6.07 -4.76 -1.33
N ARG A 70 -6.09 -3.48 -1.00
CA ARG A 70 -7.24 -2.58 -1.20
C ARG A 70 -6.89 -1.56 -2.26
N ILE A 71 -7.76 -1.38 -3.24
CA ILE A 71 -7.68 -0.26 -4.17
C ILE A 71 -8.83 0.69 -3.93
N THR A 72 -8.55 1.98 -4.05
CA THR A 72 -9.58 3.01 -4.20
C THR A 72 -9.70 3.30 -5.69
N THR A 73 -10.88 3.06 -6.27
CA THR A 73 -11.18 3.41 -7.67
C THR A 73 -11.33 4.93 -7.81
N ARG A 74 -11.30 5.43 -9.06
CA ARG A 74 -11.48 6.87 -9.35
C ARG A 74 -12.85 7.37 -8.87
N ASP A 75 -13.86 6.51 -8.92
CA ASP A 75 -15.23 6.79 -8.49
C ASP A 75 -15.42 6.76 -6.96
N GLY A 76 -14.33 6.63 -6.18
CA GLY A 76 -14.37 6.54 -4.71
C GLY A 76 -14.76 5.16 -4.16
N GLY A 77 -15.06 4.21 -5.05
CA GLY A 77 -15.30 2.81 -4.68
C GLY A 77 -14.06 2.16 -4.07
N ARG A 78 -14.30 1.22 -3.14
CA ARG A 78 -13.23 0.43 -2.52
C ARG A 78 -13.35 -1.01 -2.96
N LYS A 79 -12.30 -1.55 -3.57
CA LYS A 79 -12.24 -2.96 -3.94
C LYS A 79 -11.11 -3.66 -3.17
N TYR A 80 -11.41 -4.86 -2.71
CA TYR A 80 -10.50 -5.67 -1.91
C TYR A 80 -10.14 -6.92 -2.69
N PHE A 81 -8.88 -7.29 -2.65
CA PHE A 81 -8.34 -8.51 -3.25
C PHE A 81 -7.68 -9.32 -2.15
N ALA A 82 -8.00 -10.61 -2.11
CA ALA A 82 -7.41 -11.56 -1.19
C ALA A 82 -6.10 -12.14 -1.73
N SER A 83 -5.95 -12.16 -3.07
CA SER A 83 -4.84 -12.78 -3.77
C SER A 83 -4.23 -11.84 -4.81
N VAL A 84 -2.98 -12.11 -5.20
CA VAL A 84 -2.23 -11.34 -6.21
C VAL A 84 -2.81 -11.60 -7.60
N GLU A 85 -3.26 -12.82 -7.85
CA GLU A 85 -3.87 -13.28 -9.08
C GLU A 85 -5.15 -12.51 -9.38
N ASP A 86 -6.03 -12.33 -8.39
CA ASP A 86 -7.26 -11.54 -8.53
C ASP A 86 -6.96 -10.09 -8.89
N ALA A 87 -5.92 -9.52 -8.29
CA ALA A 87 -5.50 -8.16 -8.56
C ALA A 87 -4.86 -8.02 -9.95
N LYS A 88 -4.12 -9.03 -10.41
CA LYS A 88 -3.59 -9.12 -11.79
C LYS A 88 -4.72 -9.27 -12.81
N ALA A 89 -5.70 -10.12 -12.55
CA ALA A 89 -6.88 -10.28 -13.39
C ALA A 89 -7.66 -8.96 -13.48
N PHE A 90 -7.83 -8.25 -12.36
CA PHE A 90 -8.45 -6.93 -12.36
C PHE A 90 -7.67 -5.92 -13.21
N LEU A 91 -6.33 -5.90 -13.13
CA LEU A 91 -5.49 -5.10 -14.01
C LEU A 91 -5.64 -5.50 -15.48
N ALA A 92 -5.83 -6.78 -15.81
CA ALA A 92 -6.05 -7.19 -17.20
C ALA A 92 -7.41 -6.69 -17.73
N THR A 93 -8.44 -6.65 -16.89
CA THR A 93 -9.78 -6.18 -17.30
C THR A 93 -9.88 -4.66 -17.43
N GLN A 94 -9.06 -3.89 -16.70
CA GLN A 94 -9.09 -2.43 -16.79
C GLN A 94 -8.32 -1.95 -18.03
N PRO A 95 -8.96 -1.22 -18.97
CA PRO A 95 -8.29 -0.74 -20.16
C PRO A 95 -7.15 0.22 -19.77
N ASN A 96 -5.98 -0.03 -20.33
CA ASN A 96 -4.81 0.82 -20.17
C ASN A 96 -5.04 2.07 -21.02
N ASN A 97 -5.74 3.07 -20.49
CA ASN A 97 -5.93 4.32 -21.23
C ASN A 97 -4.61 5.10 -21.15
N PRO A 98 -3.89 5.30 -22.28
CA PRO A 98 -2.63 6.03 -22.33
C PRO A 98 -2.79 7.50 -21.91
#